data_AF-A0A3A0AC45-F1
#
_entry.id   AF-A0A3A0AC45-F1
#
_cell.length_a   1.000
_cell.length_b   1.000
_cell.length_c   1.000
_cell.angle_alpha   90.00
_cell.angle_beta   90.00
_cell.angle_gamma   90.00
#
_symmetry.space_group_name_H-M   'P 1'
#
loop_
_entity.id
_entity.type
_entity.pdbx_description
1 polymer ?
#
loop_
_entity_poly.entity_id
_entity_poly.type
_entity_poly.pdbx_seq_one_letter_code
_entity_poly.pdbx_strand_id
1 'polypeptide(L)'
;MSPVDYEGQNLRRLAIGKPYSAPIQGHQCWIGKTGRILSTLSGDVEAGNLVTIGEGDEAPTVVARGLDFSHPNASHDGRWFVSDVRPYGEIVVGSLKTGRYKLLCQSESSFGRPQYTHPHPFFSPDNRYVLFNSDRAGLAQIYAVEVPEGFLEDLE
;
A
#
# COMPACT_ATOMS: atom_id res chain seq x y z
N MET A 1 3.16 16.96 7.64
CA MET A 1 2.31 18.16 7.40
C MET A 1 1.27 17.74 6.36
N SER A 2 -0.01 18.04 6.55
CA SER A 2 -1.06 17.71 5.57
C SER A 2 -0.96 18.66 4.36
N PRO A 3 -1.23 18.23 3.11
CA PRO A 3 -1.16 19.08 1.92
C PRO A 3 -2.26 20.15 1.88
N VAL A 4 -3.14 20.17 2.86
CA VAL A 4 -4.16 21.18 3.14
C VAL A 4 -4.38 21.18 4.64
N ASP A 5 -4.57 22.35 5.24
CA ASP A 5 -4.94 22.42 6.66
C ASP A 5 -6.41 22.06 6.89
N TYR A 6 -6.81 21.98 8.17
CA TYR A 6 -8.17 21.57 8.55
C TYR A 6 -9.24 22.59 8.12
N GLU A 7 -8.85 23.83 7.79
CA GLU A 7 -9.74 24.89 7.30
C GLU A 7 -9.84 24.88 5.77
N GLY A 8 -9.17 23.95 5.09
CA GLY A 8 -9.12 23.90 3.63
C GLY A 8 -8.17 24.93 3.02
N GLN A 9 -7.36 25.60 3.84
CA GLN A 9 -6.39 26.60 3.41
C GLN A 9 -5.01 25.95 3.23
N ASN A 10 -4.06 26.74 2.72
CA ASN A 10 -2.68 26.31 2.52
C ASN A 10 -2.52 25.05 1.65
N LEU A 11 -3.33 24.96 0.57
CA LEU A 11 -3.23 23.87 -0.39
C LEU A 11 -1.82 23.81 -1.02
N ARG A 12 -1.13 22.70 -0.80
CA ARG A 12 0.14 22.35 -1.42
C ARG A 12 -0.09 21.17 -2.35
N ARG A 13 0.11 21.38 -3.65
CA ARG A 13 -0.06 20.32 -4.66
C ARG A 13 1.17 19.41 -4.67
N LEU A 14 0.92 18.11 -4.72
CA LEU A 14 1.95 17.10 -4.90
C LEU A 14 2.12 16.80 -6.39
N ALA A 15 3.36 16.59 -6.83
CA ALA A 15 3.68 16.28 -8.23
C ALA A 15 3.38 14.79 -8.53
N ILE A 16 2.10 14.41 -8.53
CA ILE A 16 1.64 13.05 -8.81
C ILE A 16 0.40 13.07 -9.70
N GLY A 17 0.30 12.08 -10.59
CA GLY A 17 -0.62 12.09 -11.72
C GLY A 17 -0.06 12.91 -12.89
N LYS A 18 -0.81 13.00 -13.99
CA LYS A 18 -0.35 13.72 -15.20
C LYS A 18 -0.07 15.20 -14.87
N PRO A 19 1.02 15.80 -15.36
CA PRO A 19 2.03 15.23 -16.28
C PRO A 19 3.20 14.48 -15.60
N TYR A 20 3.27 14.47 -14.27
CA TYR A 20 4.44 14.00 -13.49
C TYR A 20 4.58 12.47 -13.44
N SER A 21 3.45 11.77 -13.47
CA SER A 21 3.40 10.32 -13.45
C SER A 21 2.20 9.78 -14.22
N ALA A 22 2.10 8.45 -14.31
CA ALA A 22 0.86 7.80 -14.70
C ALA A 22 -0.30 8.17 -13.73
N PRO A 23 -1.58 8.00 -14.15
CA PRO A 23 -2.72 8.30 -13.29
C PRO A 23 -2.66 7.53 -11.97
N ILE A 24 -3.08 8.18 -10.89
CA ILE A 24 -3.27 7.51 -9.60
C ILE A 24 -4.47 6.56 -9.68
N GLN A 25 -4.40 5.43 -8.97
CA GLN A 25 -5.53 4.51 -8.86
C GLN A 25 -6.58 4.98 -7.83
N GLY A 26 -6.21 5.93 -6.96
CA GLY A 26 -7.08 6.41 -5.87
C GLY A 26 -6.86 5.69 -4.54
N HIS A 27 -5.81 4.88 -4.41
CA HIS A 27 -5.40 4.25 -3.15
C HIS A 27 -4.14 4.92 -2.61
N GLN A 28 -4.21 5.41 -1.38
CA GLN A 28 -3.11 6.10 -0.73
C GLN A 28 -3.21 6.06 0.79
N CYS A 29 -2.06 6.12 1.46
CA CYS A 29 -1.96 6.31 2.90
C CYS A 29 -0.73 7.14 3.28
N TRP A 30 -0.71 7.66 4.51
CA TRP A 30 0.49 8.30 5.07
C TRP A 30 1.52 7.24 5.49
N ILE A 31 2.79 7.52 5.27
CA ILE A 31 3.90 6.70 5.76
C ILE A 31 4.27 7.17 7.16
N GLY A 32 3.67 6.54 8.18
CA GLY A 32 3.90 6.88 9.59
C GLY A 32 3.84 8.39 9.84
N LYS A 33 4.92 8.94 10.41
CA LYS A 33 5.07 10.38 10.69
C LYS A 33 6.03 11.10 9.73
N THR A 34 6.41 10.46 8.63
CA THR A 34 7.44 10.98 7.71
C THR A 34 7.00 12.22 6.93
N GLY A 35 5.70 12.48 6.84
CA GLY A 35 5.15 13.51 5.96
C GLY A 35 5.13 13.09 4.48
N ARG A 36 5.40 11.82 4.17
CA ARG A 36 5.28 11.24 2.84
C ARG A 36 4.01 10.40 2.70
N ILE A 37 3.50 10.30 1.48
CA ILE A 37 2.37 9.46 1.11
C ILE A 37 2.90 8.25 0.34
N LEU A 38 2.31 7.08 0.58
CA LEU A 38 2.42 5.87 -0.23
C LEU A 38 1.17 5.79 -1.10
N SER A 39 1.31 5.54 -2.40
CA SER A 39 0.18 5.43 -3.32
C SER A 39 0.49 4.47 -4.47
N THR A 40 -0.54 4.13 -5.24
CA THR A 40 -0.43 3.27 -6.42
C THR A 40 -0.83 4.00 -7.69
N LEU A 41 -0.06 3.79 -8.76
CA LEU A 41 -0.30 4.30 -10.11
C LEU A 41 -0.93 3.23 -10.99
N SER A 42 -1.66 3.64 -12.03
CA SER A 42 -2.05 2.75 -13.13
C SER A 42 -0.88 2.56 -14.09
N GLY A 43 -0.80 1.43 -14.78
CA GLY A 43 0.16 1.23 -15.87
C GLY A 43 0.99 -0.03 -15.73
N ASP A 44 2.20 0.02 -16.27
CA ASP A 44 3.12 -1.11 -16.36
C ASP A 44 3.72 -1.47 -15.00
N VAL A 45 3.60 -2.74 -14.61
CA VAL A 45 4.13 -3.27 -13.34
C VAL A 45 5.66 -3.28 -13.29
N GLU A 46 6.33 -3.39 -14.45
CA GLU A 46 7.79 -3.34 -14.54
C GLU A 46 8.33 -1.93 -14.25
N ALA A 47 7.58 -0.91 -14.68
CA ALA A 47 7.84 0.48 -14.34
C ALA A 47 7.64 0.78 -12.85
N GLY A 48 6.96 -0.12 -12.11
CA GLY A 48 6.71 -0.02 -10.68
C GLY A 48 5.54 0.89 -10.36
N ASN A 49 4.44 0.29 -9.92
CA ASN A 49 3.21 1.02 -9.68
C ASN A 49 3.05 1.47 -8.21
N LEU A 50 3.82 0.93 -7.25
CA LEU A 50 3.85 1.39 -5.87
C LEU A 50 4.88 2.52 -5.71
N VAL A 51 4.42 3.70 -5.31
CA VAL A 51 5.23 4.92 -5.26
C VAL A 51 5.08 5.67 -3.95
N THR A 52 6.09 6.47 -3.60
CA THR A 52 6.01 7.46 -2.53
C THR A 52 6.23 8.87 -3.05
N ILE A 53 5.49 9.82 -2.50
CA ILE A 53 5.57 11.25 -2.83
C ILE A 53 5.47 12.08 -1.55
N GLY A 54 6.27 13.15 -1.47
CA GLY A 54 6.24 14.15 -0.41
C GLY A 54 6.08 15.56 -0.97
N GLU A 55 5.88 16.51 -0.07
CA GLU A 55 5.89 17.93 -0.44
C GLU A 55 7.27 18.35 -0.97
N GLY A 56 7.30 19.08 -2.09
CA GLY A 56 8.52 19.57 -2.71
C GLY A 56 9.18 18.59 -3.70
N ASP A 57 8.73 17.33 -3.74
CA ASP A 57 9.17 16.37 -4.75
C ASP A 57 8.68 16.81 -6.15
N GLU A 58 9.54 16.70 -7.17
CA GLU A 58 9.20 17.04 -8.56
C GLU A 58 8.46 15.90 -9.30
N ALA A 59 8.56 14.67 -8.79
CA ALA A 59 7.86 13.48 -9.27
C ALA A 59 7.84 12.39 -8.17
N PRO A 60 6.97 11.37 -8.26
CA PRO A 60 6.94 10.27 -7.30
C PRO A 60 8.19 9.39 -7.41
N THR A 61 8.65 8.86 -6.28
CA THR A 61 9.71 7.85 -6.24
C THR A 61 9.09 6.45 -6.23
N VAL A 62 9.55 5.56 -7.10
CA VAL A 62 9.10 4.16 -7.11
C VAL A 62 9.63 3.43 -5.88
N VAL A 63 8.72 2.77 -5.15
CA VAL A 63 9.03 1.95 -3.96
C VAL A 63 9.28 0.49 -4.37
N ALA A 64 8.37 -0.10 -5.15
CA ALA A 64 8.45 -1.51 -5.54
C ALA A 64 7.97 -1.73 -6.99
N ARG A 65 8.44 -2.82 -7.60
CA ARG A 65 8.22 -3.19 -9.01
C ARG A 65 7.79 -4.65 -9.14
N GLY A 66 7.24 -5.02 -10.30
CA GLY A 66 7.02 -6.41 -10.71
C GLY A 66 5.69 -7.03 -10.25
N LEU A 67 4.89 -6.31 -9.46
CA LEU A 67 3.52 -6.70 -9.12
C LEU A 67 2.57 -5.53 -9.38
N ASP A 68 1.30 -5.85 -9.59
CA ASP A 68 0.23 -4.87 -9.67
C ASP A 68 -0.33 -4.60 -8.26
N PHE A 69 0.38 -3.77 -7.50
CA PHE A 69 -0.05 -3.36 -6.15
C PHE A 69 -1.37 -2.58 -6.22
N SER A 70 -2.35 -2.96 -5.42
CA SER A 70 -3.69 -2.37 -5.42
C SER A 70 -3.89 -1.44 -4.23
N HIS A 71 -4.18 -1.95 -3.03
CA HIS A 71 -4.47 -1.15 -1.85
C HIS A 71 -3.26 -1.20 -0.90
N PRO A 72 -2.42 -0.14 -0.88
CA PRO A 72 -1.26 -0.12 -0.02
C PRO A 72 -1.60 0.44 1.37
N ASN A 73 -0.94 -0.10 2.38
CA ASN A 73 -0.88 0.47 3.72
C ASN A 73 0.57 0.46 4.23
N ALA A 74 0.93 1.42 5.08
CA ALA A 74 2.25 1.51 5.69
C ALA A 74 2.18 1.19 7.18
N SER A 75 3.20 0.52 7.71
CA SER A 75 3.34 0.27 9.15
C SER A 75 3.42 1.58 9.94
N HIS A 76 3.06 1.52 11.22
CA HIS A 76 3.02 2.72 12.07
C HIS A 76 4.40 3.42 12.19
N ASP A 77 5.46 2.64 12.22
CA ASP A 77 6.86 3.10 12.25
C ASP A 77 7.38 3.57 10.88
N GLY A 78 6.60 3.39 9.81
CA GLY A 78 6.95 3.81 8.46
C GLY A 78 8.07 3.01 7.81
N ARG A 79 8.40 1.81 8.31
CA ARG A 79 9.45 0.95 7.77
C ARG A 79 8.94 -0.04 6.72
N TRP A 80 7.69 -0.47 6.85
CA TRP A 80 7.12 -1.56 6.06
C TRP A 80 5.88 -1.10 5.30
N PHE A 81 5.60 -1.78 4.19
CA PHE A 81 4.32 -1.68 3.51
C PHE A 81 3.66 -3.05 3.44
N VAL A 82 2.34 -3.03 3.35
CA VAL A 82 1.52 -4.18 3.00
C VAL A 82 0.60 -3.79 1.86
N SER A 83 0.33 -4.71 0.95
CA SER A 83 -0.62 -4.48 -0.12
C SER A 83 -1.24 -5.80 -0.56
N ASP A 84 -2.48 -5.74 -1.05
CA ASP A 84 -3.02 -6.76 -1.91
C ASP A 84 -2.59 -6.51 -3.36
N VAL A 85 -2.34 -7.58 -4.10
CA VAL A 85 -1.89 -7.49 -5.50
C VAL A 85 -2.91 -8.10 -6.45
N ARG A 86 -3.08 -7.49 -7.62
CA ARG A 86 -3.97 -7.99 -8.65
C ARG A 86 -3.33 -9.14 -9.44
N PRO A 87 -4.15 -10.04 -10.03
CA PRO A 87 -5.62 -10.03 -10.02
C PRO A 87 -6.26 -10.84 -8.88
N TYR A 88 -5.49 -11.57 -8.08
CA TYR A 88 -6.02 -12.57 -7.15
C TYR A 88 -6.04 -12.13 -5.67
N GLY A 89 -5.53 -10.94 -5.37
CA GLY A 89 -5.58 -10.38 -4.03
C GLY A 89 -4.60 -11.03 -3.06
N GLU A 90 -3.49 -11.58 -3.52
CA GLU A 90 -2.44 -12.06 -2.63
C GLU A 90 -1.94 -10.94 -1.72
N ILE A 91 -1.68 -11.25 -0.45
CA ILE A 91 -1.17 -10.28 0.50
C ILE A 91 0.35 -10.33 0.50
N VAL A 92 0.98 -9.22 0.14
CA VAL A 92 2.44 -9.06 0.17
C VAL A 92 2.85 -8.03 1.20
N VAL A 93 3.98 -8.28 1.86
CA VAL A 93 4.62 -7.35 2.79
C VAL A 93 6.02 -7.04 2.28
N GLY A 94 6.41 -5.77 2.36
CA GLY A 94 7.70 -5.30 1.87
C GLY A 94 8.31 -4.17 2.70
N SER A 95 9.58 -3.89 2.43
CA SER A 95 10.32 -2.80 3.04
C SER A 95 10.16 -1.52 2.22
N LEU A 96 9.79 -0.43 2.88
CA LEU A 96 9.81 0.90 2.28
C LEU A 96 11.24 1.41 2.01
N LYS A 97 12.23 0.83 2.69
CA LYS A 97 13.65 1.19 2.54
C LYS A 97 14.30 0.49 1.35
N THR A 98 14.09 -0.82 1.21
CA THR A 98 14.78 -1.62 0.18
C THR A 98 13.94 -1.88 -1.06
N GLY A 99 12.62 -1.70 -0.98
CA GLY A 99 11.69 -2.08 -2.04
C GLY A 99 11.50 -3.59 -2.21
N ARG A 100 12.19 -4.42 -1.41
CA ARG A 100 12.00 -5.88 -1.39
C ARG A 100 10.67 -6.21 -0.74
N TYR A 101 10.02 -7.26 -1.23
CA TYR A 101 8.78 -7.77 -0.69
C TYR A 101 8.72 -9.30 -0.79
N LYS A 102 7.85 -9.88 0.02
CA LYS A 102 7.55 -11.32 0.04
C LYS A 102 6.03 -11.51 0.14
N LEU A 103 5.56 -12.63 -0.40
CA LEU A 103 4.20 -13.11 -0.14
C LEU A 103 4.07 -13.42 1.36
N LEU A 104 3.04 -12.86 2.00
CA LEU A 104 2.68 -13.17 3.37
C LEU A 104 1.64 -14.29 3.42
N CYS A 105 0.54 -14.15 2.69
CA CYS A 105 -0.50 -15.18 2.60
C CYS A 105 -1.40 -15.03 1.37
N GLN A 106 -2.13 -16.10 1.06
CA GLN A 106 -3.26 -16.07 0.14
C GLN A 106 -4.49 -15.48 0.86
N SER A 107 -5.08 -14.42 0.32
CA SER A 107 -6.31 -13.84 0.90
C SER A 107 -7.53 -14.72 0.64
N GLU A 108 -7.49 -15.50 -0.44
CA GLU A 108 -8.59 -16.32 -0.97
C GLU A 108 -9.87 -15.51 -1.20
N SER A 109 -9.75 -14.19 -1.34
CA SER A 109 -10.89 -13.35 -1.67
C SER A 109 -11.17 -13.44 -3.17
N SER A 110 -12.43 -13.31 -3.56
CA SER A 110 -12.83 -13.26 -4.96
C SER A 110 -12.27 -12.05 -5.71
N PHE A 111 -11.85 -10.99 -5.00
CA PHE A 111 -11.32 -9.76 -5.57
C PHE A 111 -12.24 -9.19 -6.67
N GLY A 112 -13.55 -9.26 -6.43
CA GLY A 112 -14.59 -8.96 -7.41
C GLY A 112 -14.79 -7.47 -7.66
N ARG A 113 -15.87 -7.11 -8.36
CA ARG A 113 -16.25 -5.69 -8.53
C ARG A 113 -16.64 -4.99 -7.21
N PRO A 114 -17.35 -5.63 -6.27
CA PRO A 114 -17.75 -4.96 -5.03
C PRO A 114 -16.57 -4.81 -4.08
N GLN A 115 -16.38 -3.62 -3.52
CA GLN A 115 -15.19 -3.29 -2.73
C GLN A 115 -15.06 -4.06 -1.42
N TYR A 116 -16.16 -4.58 -0.87
CA TYR A 116 -16.14 -5.44 0.31
C TYR A 116 -15.54 -6.83 0.04
N THR A 117 -15.31 -7.18 -1.23
CA THR A 117 -14.59 -8.40 -1.65
C THR A 117 -13.09 -8.14 -1.87
N HIS A 118 -12.58 -6.96 -1.50
CA HIS A 118 -11.16 -6.63 -1.65
C HIS A 118 -10.45 -6.72 -0.29
N PRO A 119 -9.24 -7.30 -0.24
CA PRO A 119 -8.58 -7.50 1.03
C PRO A 119 -8.25 -6.26 1.84
N HIS A 120 -7.85 -5.14 1.21
CA HIS A 120 -7.55 -3.88 1.92
C HIS A 120 -6.66 -4.08 3.17
N PRO A 121 -5.47 -4.68 3.00
CA PRO A 121 -4.69 -5.11 4.14
C PRO A 121 -4.10 -3.93 4.92
N PHE A 122 -3.96 -4.09 6.24
CA PHE A 122 -3.29 -3.14 7.12
C PHE A 122 -2.59 -3.84 8.28
N PHE A 123 -1.51 -3.23 8.79
CA PHE A 123 -0.77 -3.76 9.94
C PHE A 123 -1.52 -3.51 11.26
N SER A 124 -1.37 -4.43 12.21
CA SER A 124 -1.58 -4.10 13.62
C SER A 124 -0.55 -3.05 14.08
N PRO A 125 -0.84 -2.24 15.13
CA PRO A 125 0.07 -1.18 15.57
C PRO A 125 1.48 -1.65 15.98
N ASP A 126 1.62 -2.91 16.38
CA ASP A 126 2.87 -3.57 16.78
C ASP A 126 3.52 -4.39 15.64
N ASN A 127 2.99 -4.31 14.41
CA ASN A 127 3.40 -5.05 13.22
C ASN A 127 3.35 -6.59 13.34
N ARG A 128 2.74 -7.15 14.40
CA ARG A 128 2.65 -8.60 14.60
C ARG A 128 1.61 -9.28 13.72
N TYR A 129 0.62 -8.53 13.25
CA TYR A 129 -0.45 -9.06 12.41
C TYR A 129 -0.67 -8.18 11.18
N VAL A 130 -1.13 -8.80 10.11
CA VAL A 130 -1.80 -8.12 9.00
C VAL A 130 -3.27 -8.52 9.01
N LEU A 131 -4.14 -7.51 9.06
CA LEU A 131 -5.59 -7.68 8.99
C LEU A 131 -6.06 -7.37 7.57
N PHE A 132 -7.06 -8.10 7.08
CA PHE A 132 -7.60 -7.93 5.74
C PHE A 132 -9.01 -8.52 5.62
N ASN A 133 -9.79 -8.08 4.63
CA ASN A 133 -11.09 -8.65 4.31
C ASN A 133 -10.95 -9.87 3.39
N SER A 134 -11.86 -10.83 3.51
CA SER A 134 -12.00 -11.89 2.51
C SER A 134 -13.40 -12.47 2.55
N ASP A 135 -13.91 -12.83 1.38
CA ASP A 135 -15.16 -13.55 1.18
C ASP A 135 -14.96 -15.05 0.98
N ARG A 136 -13.79 -15.60 1.33
CA ARG A 136 -13.45 -17.03 1.20
C ARG A 136 -14.46 -18.00 1.82
N ALA A 137 -15.21 -17.55 2.84
CA ALA A 137 -16.24 -18.33 3.52
C ALA A 137 -17.65 -18.12 2.92
N GLY A 138 -17.77 -17.48 1.76
CA GLY A 138 -19.02 -17.16 1.06
C GLY A 138 -19.62 -15.79 1.39
N LEU A 139 -19.11 -15.09 2.42
CA LEU A 139 -19.49 -13.74 2.80
C LEU A 139 -18.25 -12.97 3.26
N ALA A 140 -18.22 -11.65 3.05
CA ALA A 140 -17.10 -10.80 3.47
C ALA A 140 -16.93 -10.79 4.99
N GLN A 141 -15.71 -11.11 5.44
CA GLN A 141 -15.31 -11.18 6.84
C GLN A 141 -13.90 -10.60 7.01
N ILE A 142 -13.53 -10.27 8.25
CA ILE A 142 -12.17 -9.82 8.60
C ILE A 142 -11.34 -11.02 9.03
N TYR A 143 -10.13 -11.13 8.48
CA TYR A 143 -9.12 -12.12 8.82
C TYR A 143 -7.88 -11.41 9.35
N ALA A 144 -7.10 -12.13 10.15
CA ALA A 144 -5.78 -11.70 10.59
C ALA A 144 -4.78 -12.84 10.34
N VAL A 145 -3.61 -12.49 9.83
CA VAL A 145 -2.47 -13.39 9.69
C VAL A 145 -1.34 -12.88 10.57
N GLU A 146 -0.71 -13.77 11.33
CA GLU A 146 0.49 -13.43 12.09
C GLU A 146 1.66 -13.24 11.13
N VAL A 147 2.43 -12.17 11.33
CA VAL A 147 3.69 -11.95 10.65
C VAL A 147 4.73 -12.87 11.29
N PRO A 148 5.30 -13.86 10.56
CA PRO A 148 6.23 -14.81 11.16
C PRO A 148 7.47 -14.11 11.74
N GLU A 149 8.05 -14.70 12.78
CA GLU A 149 9.32 -14.24 13.35
C GLU A 149 10.42 -14.21 12.27
N GLY A 150 11.20 -13.13 12.21
CA GLY A 150 12.25 -12.93 11.20
C GLY A 150 11.75 -12.48 9.81
N PHE A 151 10.44 -12.50 9.56
CA PHE A 151 9.89 -12.20 8.24
C PHE A 151 10.23 -10.78 7.77
N LEU A 152 10.10 -9.79 8.67
CA LEU A 152 10.35 -8.38 8.35
C LEU A 152 11.85 -8.11 8.24
N GLU A 153 12.65 -8.70 9.11
CA GLU A 153 14.11 -8.57 9.13
C GLU A 153 14.73 -9.04 7.81
N ASP A 154 14.23 -10.13 7.24
CA ASP A 154 14.69 -10.64 5.95
C ASP A 154 14.44 -9.70 4.76
N LEU A 155 13.55 -8.71 4.91
CA LEU A 155 13.26 -7.71 3.89
C LEU A 155 14.27 -6.56 3.91
N GLU A 156 15.12 -6.46 4.94
CA GLU A 156 16.17 -5.44 5.10
C GLU A 156 17.62 -5.94 5.04
#